data_AF-A0A8J7KPD4-F1
#
_entry.id   AF-A0A8J7KPD4-F1
#
_cell.length_a   1.000
_cell.length_b   1.000
_cell.length_c   1.000
_cell.angle_alpha   90.00
_cell.angle_beta   90.00
_cell.angle_gamma   90.00
#
_symmetry.space_group_name_H-M   'P 1'
#
loop_
_entity.id
_entity.type
_entity.pdbx_description
1 polymer ?
#
loop_
_entity_poly.entity_id
_entity_poly.type
_entity_poly.pdbx_seq_one_letter_code
_entity_poly.pdbx_strand_id
1 'polypeptide(L)'
;MPLTPADVHNVAFKKPPIGKRGYDEDEVDAFLDEVERELARLIEENTDLRTAGAGGGRQAPAGGGNDPRLVAELTDLKSQFERVQREKAAAEQAARQMQQELEQISAGGGAAGGDAGEQQALRVLMMAQRTADDHVADARREADKVLAEARAKADEVTRDARGKAEALERDARQRHQEAMGGLETKRNALQKHLEELKAFEREYRTRLKAYLESQLRDLSGKGQGLEDELTRAESGRSNGTPAGGLATAGLSGGYGPTGRNTLDGPGR
;
A
#
# COMPACT_ATOMS: atom_id res chain seq x y z
N MET A 1 -23.89 1.82 5.34
CA MET A 1 -23.70 1.16 4.03
C MET A 1 -23.07 2.20 3.12
N PRO A 2 -21.92 1.94 2.48
CA PRO A 2 -21.34 2.89 1.53
C PRO A 2 -22.23 2.99 0.28
N LEU A 3 -22.35 4.18 -0.27
CA LEU A 3 -23.07 4.44 -1.51
C LEU A 3 -22.40 3.71 -2.67
N THR A 4 -23.19 3.04 -3.52
CA THR A 4 -22.71 2.42 -4.75
C THR A 4 -22.92 3.35 -5.96
N PRO A 5 -22.15 3.20 -7.06
CA PRO A 5 -22.41 3.94 -8.30
C PRO A 5 -23.85 3.75 -8.80
N ALA A 6 -24.40 2.54 -8.65
CA ALA A 6 -25.79 2.25 -8.97
C ALA A 6 -26.79 2.99 -8.06
N ASP A 7 -26.44 3.28 -6.80
CA ASP A 7 -27.29 4.09 -5.93
C ASP A 7 -27.34 5.54 -6.40
N VAL A 8 -26.23 6.09 -6.89
CA VAL A 8 -26.13 7.46 -7.43
C VAL A 8 -26.96 7.59 -8.72
N HIS A 9 -26.86 6.61 -9.62
CA HIS A 9 -27.63 6.57 -10.86
C HIS A 9 -29.15 6.48 -10.64
N ASN A 10 -29.58 5.81 -9.57
CA ASN A 10 -31.00 5.61 -9.26
C ASN A 10 -31.60 6.68 -8.33
N VAL A 11 -30.85 7.73 -7.97
CA VAL A 11 -31.38 8.80 -7.12
C VAL A 11 -32.40 9.64 -7.89
N ALA A 12 -33.61 9.74 -7.34
CA ALA A 12 -34.64 10.64 -7.85
C ALA A 12 -34.90 11.77 -6.85
N PHE A 13 -34.77 13.02 -7.31
CA PHE A 13 -35.09 14.20 -6.50
C PHE A 13 -36.55 14.62 -6.68
N LYS A 14 -37.17 15.12 -5.60
CA LYS A 14 -38.54 15.67 -5.65
C LYS A 14 -38.51 17.04 -6.33
N LYS A 15 -39.47 17.30 -7.22
CA LYS A 15 -39.62 18.62 -7.85
C LYS A 15 -39.85 19.71 -6.80
N PRO A 16 -39.30 20.92 -6.98
CA PRO A 16 -39.50 22.02 -6.05
C PRO A 16 -40.99 22.33 -5.88
N PRO A 17 -41.46 22.65 -4.67
CA PRO A 17 -42.84 23.09 -4.46
C PRO A 17 -43.10 24.39 -5.25
N ILE A 18 -44.34 24.51 -5.78
CA ILE A 18 -44.77 25.60 -6.67
C ILE A 18 -44.34 26.96 -6.11
N GLY A 19 -43.60 27.74 -6.91
CA GLY A 19 -43.12 29.08 -6.55
C GLY A 19 -41.70 29.14 -5.98
N LYS A 20 -41.01 28.00 -5.78
CA LYS A 20 -39.57 27.97 -5.46
C LYS A 20 -38.76 27.52 -6.66
N ARG A 21 -37.63 28.19 -6.92
CA ARG A 21 -36.67 27.79 -7.94
C ARG A 21 -35.88 26.58 -7.43
N GLY A 22 -35.76 25.56 -8.27
CA GLY A 22 -34.89 24.40 -8.04
C GLY A 22 -33.53 24.59 -8.69
N TYR A 23 -32.67 23.58 -8.52
CA TYR A 23 -31.49 23.41 -9.36
C TYR A 23 -31.91 23.08 -10.79
N ASP A 24 -31.04 23.39 -11.75
CA ASP A 24 -31.22 22.98 -13.15
C ASP A 24 -31.06 21.45 -13.23
N GLU A 25 -32.02 20.78 -13.87
CA GLU A 25 -32.02 19.31 -14.00
C GLU A 25 -30.80 18.86 -14.82
N ASP A 26 -30.44 19.61 -15.88
CA ASP A 26 -29.33 19.24 -16.77
C ASP A 26 -27.96 19.40 -16.08
N GLU A 27 -27.78 20.43 -15.25
CA GLU A 27 -26.54 20.63 -14.48
C GLU A 27 -26.39 19.59 -13.36
N VAL A 28 -27.50 19.20 -12.72
CA VAL A 28 -27.50 18.18 -11.68
C VAL A 28 -27.19 16.81 -12.27
N ASP A 29 -27.79 16.46 -13.42
CA ASP A 29 -27.54 15.19 -14.09
C ASP A 29 -26.06 15.10 -14.55
N ALA A 30 -25.51 16.16 -15.14
CA ALA A 30 -24.10 16.20 -15.53
C ALA A 30 -23.13 16.04 -14.35
N PHE A 31 -23.48 16.59 -13.18
CA PHE A 31 -22.70 16.42 -11.96
C PHE A 31 -22.80 15.00 -11.39
N LEU A 32 -23.99 14.38 -11.43
CA LEU A 32 -24.17 12.99 -11.01
C LEU A 32 -23.38 12.01 -11.89
N ASP A 33 -23.28 12.27 -13.19
CA ASP A 33 -22.44 11.48 -14.12
C ASP A 33 -20.93 11.58 -13.79
N GLU A 34 -20.46 12.74 -13.31
CA GLU A 34 -19.08 12.90 -12.84
C GLU A 34 -18.86 12.17 -11.51
N VAL A 35 -19.81 12.29 -10.57
CA VAL A 35 -19.77 11.59 -9.28
C VAL A 35 -19.81 10.07 -9.47
N GLU A 36 -20.63 9.55 -10.38
CA GLU A 36 -20.73 8.12 -10.69
C GLU A 36 -19.38 7.59 -11.22
N ARG A 37 -18.75 8.32 -12.15
CA ARG A 37 -17.46 7.94 -12.74
C ARG A 37 -16.33 7.94 -11.70
N GLU A 38 -16.22 8.99 -10.89
CA GLU A 38 -15.20 9.06 -9.84
C GLU A 38 -15.45 8.01 -8.75
N LEU A 39 -16.71 7.74 -8.38
CA LEU A 39 -17.03 6.71 -7.40
C LEU A 39 -16.70 5.30 -7.94
N ALA A 40 -16.99 5.01 -9.19
CA ALA A 40 -16.61 3.75 -9.83
C ALA A 40 -15.08 3.59 -9.87
N ARG A 41 -14.35 4.64 -10.26
CA ARG A 41 -12.88 4.68 -10.27
C ARG A 41 -12.30 4.46 -8.87
N LEU A 42 -12.80 5.18 -7.87
CA LEU A 42 -12.37 5.05 -6.48
C LEU A 42 -12.61 3.64 -5.93
N ILE A 43 -13.73 3.00 -6.31
CA ILE A 43 -14.02 1.62 -5.91
C ILE A 43 -13.05 0.65 -6.59
N GLU A 44 -12.82 0.79 -7.90
CA GLU A 44 -11.89 -0.03 -8.66
C GLU A 44 -10.45 0.11 -8.12
N GLU A 45 -10.00 1.34 -7.90
CA GLU A 45 -8.70 1.64 -7.28
C GLU A 45 -8.61 1.08 -5.86
N ASN A 46 -9.67 1.16 -5.05
CA ASN A 46 -9.69 0.55 -3.72
C ASN A 46 -9.63 -0.98 -3.79
N THR A 47 -10.31 -1.59 -4.77
CA THR A 47 -10.25 -3.05 -4.97
C THR A 47 -8.88 -3.49 -5.48
N ASP A 48 -8.25 -2.72 -6.35
CA ASP A 48 -6.90 -2.99 -6.86
C ASP A 48 -5.85 -2.82 -5.78
N LEU A 49 -5.95 -1.76 -4.96
CA LEU A 49 -5.06 -1.57 -3.81
C LEU A 49 -5.24 -2.68 -2.76
N ARG A 50 -6.46 -3.17 -2.55
CA ARG A 50 -6.73 -4.30 -1.65
C ARG A 50 -6.20 -5.61 -2.21
N THR A 51 -6.35 -5.87 -3.51
CA THR A 51 -5.87 -7.11 -4.14
C THR A 51 -4.36 -7.12 -4.33
N ALA A 52 -3.75 -5.98 -4.69
CA ALA A 52 -2.30 -5.79 -4.71
C ALA A 52 -1.68 -5.91 -3.31
N GLY A 53 -2.35 -5.36 -2.29
CA GLY A 53 -1.99 -5.55 -0.89
C GLY A 53 -2.15 -6.99 -0.38
N ALA A 54 -3.04 -7.78 -0.98
CA ALA A 54 -3.25 -9.19 -0.64
C ALA A 54 -2.32 -10.17 -1.39
N GLY A 55 -1.89 -9.84 -2.62
CA GLY A 55 -1.02 -10.67 -3.44
C GLY A 55 0.49 -10.48 -3.17
N GLY A 56 0.88 -9.33 -2.60
CA GLY A 56 2.27 -8.95 -2.31
C GLY A 56 2.76 -9.35 -0.91
N GLY A 57 2.75 -10.64 -0.59
CA GLY A 57 3.56 -11.18 0.52
C GLY A 57 2.89 -11.23 1.90
N ARG A 58 2.81 -12.47 2.43
CA ARG A 58 2.76 -12.86 3.85
C ARG A 58 2.21 -11.81 4.84
N GLN A 59 0.95 -12.05 5.25
CA GLN A 59 0.37 -11.63 6.53
C GLN A 59 0.87 -10.25 7.04
N ALA A 60 0.44 -9.19 6.37
CA ALA A 60 0.30 -7.91 7.04
C ALA A 60 -1.05 -7.93 7.81
N PRO A 61 -1.08 -7.65 9.12
CA PRO A 61 -2.33 -7.56 9.85
C PRO A 61 -3.12 -6.38 9.30
N ALA A 62 -4.36 -6.65 8.89
CA ALA A 62 -5.29 -5.68 8.35
C ALA A 62 -5.32 -4.40 9.18
N GLY A 63 -4.75 -3.33 8.64
CA GLY A 63 -4.89 -1.98 9.18
C GLY A 63 -6.21 -1.40 8.72
N GLY A 64 -7.09 -1.10 9.68
CA GLY A 64 -8.18 -0.13 9.53
C GLY A 64 -9.58 -0.72 9.39
N GLY A 65 -10.25 -0.92 10.52
CA GLY A 65 -11.72 -0.82 10.63
C GLY A 65 -12.52 -2.11 10.64
N ASN A 66 -12.03 -3.21 10.06
CA ASN A 66 -12.81 -4.44 9.89
C ASN A 66 -12.13 -5.68 10.49
N ASP A 67 -11.59 -5.58 11.70
CA ASP A 67 -11.25 -6.81 12.43
C ASP A 67 -12.59 -7.52 12.74
N PRO A 68 -12.92 -8.66 12.11
CA PRO A 68 -14.26 -9.25 12.18
C PRO A 68 -14.65 -9.66 13.60
N ARG A 69 -13.67 -9.88 14.47
CA ARG A 69 -13.85 -10.14 15.91
C ARG A 69 -14.29 -8.87 16.65
N LEU A 70 -13.61 -7.74 16.42
CA LEU A 70 -13.98 -6.45 17.01
C LEU A 70 -15.34 -5.98 16.52
N VAL A 71 -15.67 -6.23 15.24
CA VAL A 71 -17.00 -5.93 14.68
C VAL A 71 -18.09 -6.79 15.31
N ALA A 72 -17.84 -8.09 15.51
CA ALA A 72 -18.78 -8.98 16.18
C ALA A 72 -19.00 -8.58 17.65
N GLU A 73 -17.92 -8.28 18.39
CA GLU A 73 -17.99 -7.81 19.79
C GLU A 73 -18.72 -6.47 19.91
N LEU A 74 -18.47 -5.53 19.00
CA LEU A 74 -19.14 -4.23 18.99
C LEU A 74 -20.65 -4.38 18.70
N THR A 75 -21.01 -5.33 17.83
CA THR A 75 -22.41 -5.62 17.51
C THR A 75 -23.13 -6.27 18.70
N ASP A 76 -22.46 -7.19 19.39
CA ASP A 76 -23.00 -7.81 20.60
C ASP A 76 -23.21 -6.77 21.71
N LEU A 77 -22.19 -5.94 21.98
CA LEU A 77 -22.26 -4.90 23.00
C LEU A 77 -23.35 -3.85 22.70
N LYS A 78 -23.53 -3.50 21.42
CA LYS A 78 -24.63 -2.62 20.99
C LYS A 78 -25.99 -3.26 21.25
N SER A 79 -26.13 -4.55 20.97
CA SER A 79 -27.38 -5.27 21.23
C SER A 79 -27.70 -5.38 22.73
N GLN A 80 -26.68 -5.56 23.56
CA GLN A 80 -26.81 -5.56 25.02
C GLN A 80 -27.25 -4.18 25.54
N PHE A 81 -26.64 -3.10 25.05
CA PHE A 81 -27.04 -1.74 25.42
C PHE A 81 -28.49 -1.44 25.03
N GLU A 82 -28.91 -1.86 23.83
CA GLU A 82 -30.30 -1.69 23.39
C GLU A 82 -31.30 -2.50 24.24
N ARG A 83 -30.91 -3.67 24.77
CA ARG A 83 -31.75 -4.45 25.71
C ARG A 83 -31.89 -3.73 27.04
N VAL A 84 -30.78 -3.29 27.63
CA VAL A 84 -30.78 -2.55 28.91
C VAL A 84 -31.59 -1.26 28.80
N GLN A 85 -31.49 -0.53 27.68
CA GLN A 85 -32.30 0.67 27.46
C GLN A 85 -33.80 0.37 27.31
N ARG A 86 -34.17 -0.73 26.65
CA ARG A 86 -35.57 -1.15 26.54
C ARG A 86 -36.15 -1.57 27.89
N GLU A 87 -35.38 -2.30 28.69
CA GLU A 87 -35.78 -2.70 30.04
C GLU A 87 -35.92 -1.49 30.96
N LYS A 88 -34.97 -0.54 30.93
CA LYS A 88 -35.10 0.72 31.66
C LYS A 88 -36.34 1.50 31.24
N ALA A 89 -36.59 1.64 29.93
CA ALA A 89 -37.76 2.35 29.43
C ALA A 89 -39.07 1.66 29.84
N ALA A 90 -39.12 0.33 29.82
CA ALA A 90 -40.27 -0.44 30.28
C ALA A 90 -40.50 -0.28 31.79
N ALA A 91 -39.43 -0.31 32.60
CA ALA A 91 -39.50 -0.08 34.04
C ALA A 91 -39.98 1.35 34.38
N GLU A 92 -39.48 2.37 33.67
CA GLU A 92 -39.95 3.75 33.81
C GLU A 92 -41.43 3.90 33.44
N GLN A 93 -41.90 3.21 32.39
CA GLN A 93 -43.31 3.22 32.00
C GLN A 93 -44.19 2.53 33.04
N ALA A 94 -43.76 1.38 33.58
CA ALA A 94 -44.48 0.68 34.64
C ALA A 94 -44.56 1.53 35.93
N ALA A 95 -43.47 2.20 36.31
CA ALA A 95 -43.45 3.11 37.46
C ALA A 95 -44.40 4.30 37.26
N ARG A 96 -44.45 4.87 36.04
CA ARG A 96 -45.39 5.96 35.71
C ARG A 96 -46.85 5.50 35.73
N GLN A 97 -47.14 4.29 35.24
CA GLN A 97 -48.49 3.73 35.31
C GLN A 97 -48.93 3.52 36.77
N MET A 98 -48.05 2.98 37.61
CA MET A 98 -48.34 2.76 39.02
C MET A 98 -48.52 4.07 39.80
N GLN A 99 -47.77 5.13 39.46
CA GLN A 99 -47.98 6.48 40.00
C GLN A 99 -49.36 7.05 39.62
N GLN A 100 -49.79 6.89 38.36
CA GLN A 100 -51.09 7.36 37.90
C GLN A 100 -52.25 6.61 38.57
N GLU A 101 -52.10 5.31 38.81
CA GLU A 101 -53.10 4.49 39.50
C GLU A 101 -53.23 4.90 40.98
N LEU A 102 -52.11 5.21 41.65
CA LEU A 102 -52.11 5.74 43.01
C LEU A 102 -52.74 7.15 43.11
N GLU A 103 -52.49 8.04 42.14
CA GLU A 103 -53.15 9.35 42.07
C GLU A 103 -54.66 9.23 41.82
N GLN A 104 -55.10 8.25 41.02
CA GLN A 104 -56.54 7.99 40.81
C GLN A 104 -57.21 7.44 42.08
N ILE A 105 -56.52 6.57 42.82
CA ILE A 105 -57.00 6.06 44.12
C ILE A 105 -57.02 7.19 45.17
N SER A 106 -56.01 8.06 45.19
CA SER A 106 -55.99 9.21 46.13
C SER A 106 -57.02 10.28 45.76
N ALA A 107 -57.32 10.48 44.48
CA ALA A 107 -58.37 11.38 44.01
C ALA A 107 -59.79 10.81 44.22
N GLY A 108 -59.94 9.49 44.25
CA GLY A 108 -61.21 8.81 44.54
C GLY A 108 -61.48 8.50 46.02
N GLY A 109 -60.44 8.50 46.87
CA GLY A 109 -60.49 8.12 48.28
C GLY A 109 -60.77 9.28 49.24
N GLY A 110 -61.83 10.04 49.01
CA GLY A 110 -62.35 11.00 49.99
C GLY A 110 -63.38 10.36 50.91
N ALA A 111 -63.12 10.39 52.22
CA ALA A 111 -64.03 10.12 53.34
C ALA A 111 -64.18 8.67 53.86
N ALA A 112 -63.33 8.30 54.83
CA ALA A 112 -63.74 7.61 56.07
C ALA A 112 -62.58 7.65 57.10
N GLY A 113 -62.81 8.26 58.26
CA GLY A 113 -61.77 8.63 59.23
C GLY A 113 -61.21 7.51 60.13
N GLY A 114 -59.98 7.73 60.59
CA GLY A 114 -59.31 7.06 61.70
C GLY A 114 -57.79 7.28 61.68
N ASP A 115 -57.20 7.69 62.82
CA ASP A 115 -55.75 7.87 63.07
C ASP A 115 -54.89 6.67 62.58
N ALA A 116 -55.47 5.47 62.51
CA ALA A 116 -54.85 4.27 61.94
C ALA A 116 -54.61 4.34 60.40
N GLY A 117 -55.47 5.02 59.64
CA GLY A 117 -55.33 5.17 58.18
C GLY A 117 -54.24 6.17 57.78
N GLU A 118 -54.07 7.23 58.57
CA GLU A 118 -53.00 8.22 58.40
C GLU A 118 -51.62 7.58 58.65
N GLN A 119 -51.52 6.75 59.70
CA GLN A 119 -50.32 5.98 60.01
C GLN A 119 -50.00 4.91 58.94
N GLN A 120 -51.02 4.30 58.33
CA GLN A 120 -50.84 3.39 57.19
C GLN A 120 -50.40 4.12 55.93
N ALA A 121 -50.98 5.28 55.60
CA ALA A 121 -50.57 6.10 54.46
C ALA A 121 -49.12 6.60 54.58
N LEU A 122 -48.71 7.06 55.77
CA LEU A 122 -47.33 7.43 56.09
C LEU A 122 -46.35 6.26 55.93
N ARG A 123 -46.75 5.04 56.35
CA ARG A 123 -45.92 3.84 56.21
C ARG A 123 -45.75 3.43 54.74
N VAL A 124 -46.81 3.52 53.94
CA VAL A 124 -46.76 3.25 52.50
C VAL A 124 -45.90 4.30 51.78
N LEU A 125 -46.02 5.59 52.12
CA LEU A 125 -45.17 6.64 51.58
C LEU A 125 -43.69 6.45 51.92
N MET A 126 -43.36 6.11 53.17
CA MET A 126 -41.97 5.82 53.54
C MET A 126 -41.42 4.58 52.81
N MET A 127 -42.26 3.56 52.61
CA MET A 127 -41.86 2.36 51.87
C MET A 127 -41.63 2.68 50.39
N ALA A 128 -42.52 3.47 49.77
CA ALA A 128 -42.38 3.93 48.40
C ALA A 128 -41.15 4.84 48.20
N GLN A 129 -40.92 5.78 49.12
CA GLN A 129 -39.73 6.65 49.10
C GLN A 129 -38.45 5.84 49.20
N ARG A 130 -38.40 4.89 50.14
CA ARG A 130 -37.25 3.99 50.31
C ARG A 130 -37.02 3.13 49.06
N THR A 131 -38.07 2.56 48.48
CA THR A 131 -37.96 1.77 47.25
C THR A 131 -37.49 2.63 46.07
N ALA A 132 -37.94 3.88 45.96
CA ALA A 132 -37.45 4.80 44.94
C ALA A 132 -35.96 5.13 45.13
N ASP A 133 -35.54 5.41 46.37
CA ASP A 133 -34.14 5.68 46.71
C ASP A 133 -33.24 4.47 46.45
N ASP A 134 -33.71 3.26 46.79
CA ASP A 134 -33.01 2.00 46.52
C ASP A 134 -32.85 1.77 45.00
N HIS A 135 -33.90 1.99 44.21
CA HIS A 135 -33.81 1.89 42.74
C HIS A 135 -32.88 2.92 42.11
N VAL A 136 -32.86 4.16 42.61
CA VAL A 136 -31.92 5.19 42.14
C VAL A 136 -30.49 4.80 42.48
N ALA A 137 -30.24 4.24 43.67
CA ALA A 137 -28.93 3.76 44.07
C ALA A 137 -28.46 2.57 43.21
N ASP A 138 -29.35 1.63 42.92
CA ASP A 138 -29.05 0.48 42.05
C ASP A 138 -28.78 0.90 40.61
N ALA A 139 -29.60 1.79 40.05
CA ALA A 139 -29.40 2.32 38.71
C ALA A 139 -28.06 3.08 38.58
N ARG A 140 -27.67 3.84 39.62
CA ARG A 140 -26.36 4.51 39.66
C ARG A 140 -25.21 3.52 39.70
N ARG A 141 -25.29 2.49 40.55
CA ARG A 141 -24.26 1.44 40.64
C ARG A 141 -24.08 0.71 39.32
N GLU A 142 -25.17 0.35 38.65
CA GLU A 142 -25.09 -0.33 37.36
C GLU A 142 -24.55 0.59 36.26
N ALA A 143 -24.95 1.86 36.24
CA ALA A 143 -24.39 2.84 35.31
C ALA A 143 -22.88 3.04 35.50
N ASP A 144 -22.42 3.16 36.75
CA ASP A 144 -20.99 3.30 37.06
C ASP A 144 -20.20 2.07 36.64
N LYS A 145 -20.76 0.87 36.82
CA LYS A 145 -20.17 -0.39 36.38
C LYS A 145 -20.04 -0.45 34.85
N VAL A 146 -21.11 -0.15 34.11
CA VAL A 146 -21.09 -0.12 32.64
C VAL A 146 -20.10 0.91 32.13
N LEU A 147 -20.02 2.09 32.75
CA LEU A 147 -19.04 3.10 32.39
C LEU A 147 -17.60 2.65 32.65
N ALA A 148 -17.35 1.94 33.75
CA ALA A 148 -16.03 1.39 34.06
C ALA A 148 -15.62 0.31 33.04
N GLU A 149 -16.52 -0.61 32.70
CA GLU A 149 -16.29 -1.66 31.70
C GLU A 149 -16.06 -1.06 30.31
N ALA A 150 -16.89 -0.11 29.89
CA ALA A 150 -16.73 0.57 28.61
C ALA A 150 -15.40 1.33 28.51
N ARG A 151 -14.97 2.01 29.58
CA ARG A 151 -13.66 2.68 29.64
C ARG A 151 -12.51 1.68 29.56
N ALA A 152 -12.57 0.60 30.34
CA ALA A 152 -11.55 -0.43 30.31
C ALA A 152 -11.42 -1.06 28.91
N LYS A 153 -12.55 -1.30 28.22
CA LYS A 153 -12.56 -1.83 26.86
C LYS A 153 -12.02 -0.83 25.84
N ALA A 154 -12.38 0.45 25.97
CA ALA A 154 -11.84 1.50 25.11
C ALA A 154 -10.31 1.63 25.26
N ASP A 155 -9.81 1.55 26.49
CA ASP A 155 -8.37 1.57 26.78
C ASP A 155 -7.66 0.35 26.21
N GLU A 156 -8.25 -0.84 26.29
CA GLU A 156 -7.74 -2.07 25.68
C GLU A 156 -7.63 -1.93 24.16
N VAL A 157 -8.72 -1.54 23.49
CA VAL A 157 -8.73 -1.35 22.02
C VAL A 157 -7.70 -0.30 21.60
N THR A 158 -7.55 0.77 22.38
CA THR A 158 -6.56 1.81 22.11
C THR A 158 -5.13 1.29 22.27
N ARG A 159 -4.86 0.48 23.30
CA ARG A 159 -3.54 -0.15 23.50
C ARG A 159 -3.22 -1.12 22.38
N ASP A 160 -4.17 -1.95 21.98
CA ASP A 160 -4.00 -2.91 20.90
C ASP A 160 -3.76 -2.21 19.56
N ALA A 161 -4.55 -1.17 19.25
CA ALA A 161 -4.37 -0.37 18.05
C ALA A 161 -2.99 0.31 18.02
N ARG A 162 -2.55 0.89 19.13
CA ARG A 162 -1.21 1.49 19.26
C ARG A 162 -0.11 0.44 19.10
N GLY A 163 -0.22 -0.72 19.76
CA GLY A 163 0.75 -1.81 19.64
C GLY A 163 0.86 -2.34 18.20
N LYS A 164 -0.28 -2.49 17.49
CA LYS A 164 -0.31 -2.86 16.07
C LYS A 164 0.34 -1.79 15.19
N ALA A 165 0.06 -0.51 15.44
CA ALA A 165 0.67 0.61 14.69
C ALA A 165 2.19 0.65 14.87
N GLU A 166 2.68 0.52 16.10
CA GLU A 166 4.12 0.48 16.40
C GLU A 166 4.81 -0.73 15.77
N ALA A 167 4.16 -1.90 15.77
CA ALA A 167 4.69 -3.09 15.11
C ALA A 167 4.80 -2.89 13.60
N LEU A 168 3.77 -2.29 12.97
CA LEU A 168 3.77 -1.97 11.55
C LEU A 168 4.87 -0.96 11.20
N GLU A 169 5.06 0.08 12.03
CA GLU A 169 6.14 1.05 11.84
C GLU A 169 7.53 0.40 11.92
N ARG A 170 7.73 -0.52 12.87
CA ARG A 170 9.00 -1.25 13.00
C ARG A 170 9.27 -2.12 11.78
N ASP A 171 8.27 -2.87 11.31
CA ASP A 171 8.39 -3.71 10.10
C ASP A 171 8.64 -2.86 8.85
N ALA A 172 7.89 -1.76 8.66
CA ALA A 172 8.11 -0.84 7.55
C ALA A 172 9.52 -0.24 7.54
N ARG A 173 10.03 0.18 8.71
CA ARG A 173 11.41 0.70 8.85
C ARG A 173 12.44 -0.38 8.55
N GLN A 174 12.25 -1.61 9.02
CA GLN A 174 13.16 -2.72 8.75
C GLN A 174 13.21 -3.03 7.25
N ARG A 175 12.06 -3.19 6.60
CA ARG A 175 11.98 -3.43 5.15
C ARG A 175 12.64 -2.31 4.36
N HIS A 176 12.44 -1.06 4.78
CA HIS A 176 13.10 0.09 4.15
C HIS A 176 14.62 0.00 4.30
N GLN A 177 15.14 -0.30 5.48
CA GLN A 177 16.59 -0.44 5.71
C GLN A 177 17.18 -1.58 4.87
N GLU A 178 16.51 -2.74 4.81
CA GLU A 178 16.94 -3.88 4.00
C GLU A 178 16.95 -3.54 2.50
N ALA A 179 15.89 -2.88 2.00
CA ALA A 179 15.80 -2.45 0.61
C ALA A 179 16.88 -1.41 0.27
N MET A 180 17.08 -0.42 1.13
CA MET A 180 18.10 0.61 0.96
C MET A 180 19.52 0.02 1.01
N GLY A 181 19.81 -0.86 1.97
CA GLY A 181 21.11 -1.55 2.04
C GLY A 181 21.38 -2.42 0.82
N GLY A 182 20.34 -3.07 0.27
CA GLY A 182 20.42 -3.82 -0.98
C GLY A 182 20.72 -2.91 -2.19
N LEU A 183 20.07 -1.76 -2.27
CA LEU A 183 20.32 -0.76 -3.33
C LEU A 183 21.72 -0.16 -3.23
N GLU A 184 22.21 0.14 -2.04
CA GLU A 184 23.57 0.64 -1.82
C GLU A 184 24.62 -0.38 -2.25
N THR A 185 24.42 -1.66 -1.90
CA THR A 185 25.29 -2.76 -2.33
C THR A 185 25.34 -2.85 -3.86
N LYS A 186 24.17 -2.82 -4.52
CA LYS A 186 24.07 -2.82 -5.99
C LYS A 186 24.73 -1.60 -6.62
N ARG A 187 24.49 -0.41 -6.07
CA ARG A 187 25.13 0.84 -6.51
C ARG A 187 26.66 0.71 -6.46
N ASN A 188 27.19 0.24 -5.34
CA ASN A 188 28.64 0.09 -5.15
C ASN A 188 29.23 -0.95 -6.12
N ALA A 189 28.53 -2.06 -6.37
CA ALA A 189 28.96 -3.06 -7.35
C ALA A 189 28.97 -2.50 -8.79
N LEU A 190 27.90 -1.80 -9.18
CA LEU A 190 27.83 -1.14 -10.49
C LEU A 190 28.91 -0.07 -10.67
N GLN A 191 29.19 0.70 -9.60
CA GLN A 191 30.25 1.70 -9.63
C GLN A 191 31.63 1.06 -9.83
N LYS A 192 31.93 -0.04 -9.14
CA LYS A 192 33.18 -0.81 -9.35
C LYS A 192 33.28 -1.34 -10.77
N HIS A 193 32.22 -1.93 -11.31
CA HIS A 193 32.21 -2.39 -12.70
C HIS A 193 32.42 -1.26 -13.70
N LEU A 194 31.89 -0.07 -13.43
CA LEU A 194 32.11 1.10 -14.27
C LEU A 194 33.58 1.55 -14.25
N GLU A 195 34.23 1.49 -13.10
CA GLU A 195 35.67 1.78 -12.97
C GLU A 195 36.51 0.73 -13.69
N GLU A 196 36.18 -0.56 -13.54
CA GLU A 196 36.81 -1.68 -14.26
C GLU A 196 36.67 -1.53 -15.78
N LEU A 197 35.46 -1.21 -16.28
CA LEU A 197 35.21 -1.03 -17.71
C LEU A 197 36.00 0.17 -18.27
N LYS A 198 36.09 1.27 -17.52
CA LYS A 198 36.89 2.44 -17.92
C LYS A 198 38.38 2.13 -17.94
N ALA A 199 38.88 1.36 -16.99
CA ALA A 199 40.26 0.91 -16.97
C ALA A 199 40.55 -0.02 -18.15
N PHE A 200 39.67 -0.99 -18.40
CA PHE A 200 39.74 -1.89 -19.55
C PHE A 200 39.73 -1.14 -20.87
N GLU A 201 38.83 -0.15 -21.04
CA GLU A 201 38.77 0.66 -22.24
C GLU A 201 40.07 1.43 -22.47
N ARG A 202 40.62 2.08 -21.42
CA ARG A 202 41.87 2.82 -21.52
C ARG A 202 43.03 1.92 -21.92
N GLU A 203 43.11 0.75 -21.29
CA GLU A 203 44.14 -0.24 -21.59
C GLU A 203 43.99 -0.82 -23.01
N TYR A 204 42.77 -1.16 -23.41
CA TYR A 204 42.45 -1.66 -24.76
C TYR A 204 42.83 -0.64 -25.82
N ARG A 205 42.45 0.64 -25.65
CA ARG A 205 42.85 1.72 -26.58
C ARG A 205 44.36 1.87 -26.67
N THR A 206 45.07 1.80 -25.54
CA THR A 206 46.53 1.89 -25.50
C THR A 206 47.18 0.72 -26.23
N ARG A 207 46.73 -0.52 -25.95
CA ARG A 207 47.23 -1.74 -26.61
C ARG A 207 46.93 -1.73 -28.11
N LEU A 208 45.73 -1.31 -28.52
CA LEU A 208 45.33 -1.21 -29.92
C LEU A 208 46.19 -0.18 -30.66
N LYS A 209 46.42 1.00 -30.07
CA LYS A 209 47.30 2.02 -30.65
C LYS A 209 48.73 1.49 -30.84
N ALA A 210 49.30 0.86 -29.81
CA ALA A 210 50.64 0.28 -29.89
C ALA A 210 50.74 -0.82 -30.96
N TYR A 211 49.71 -1.67 -31.10
CA TYR A 211 49.64 -2.69 -32.15
C TYR A 211 49.63 -2.07 -33.55
N LEU A 212 48.78 -1.08 -33.79
CA LEU A 212 48.69 -0.38 -35.08
C LEU A 212 49.99 0.38 -35.41
N GLU A 213 50.61 1.04 -34.44
CA GLU A 213 51.91 1.69 -34.65
C GLU A 213 53.02 0.69 -34.97
N SER A 214 52.99 -0.50 -34.35
CA SER A 214 53.92 -1.58 -34.68
C SER A 214 53.70 -2.08 -36.11
N GLN A 215 52.46 -2.33 -36.51
CA GLN A 215 52.14 -2.75 -37.87
C GLN A 215 52.56 -1.72 -38.92
N LEU A 216 52.36 -0.43 -38.64
CA LEU A 216 52.80 0.65 -39.51
C LEU A 216 54.33 0.68 -39.63
N ARG A 217 55.09 0.54 -38.52
CA ARG A 217 56.56 0.46 -38.56
C ARG A 217 57.06 -0.73 -39.36
N ASP A 218 56.46 -1.90 -39.21
CA ASP A 218 56.86 -3.10 -39.97
C ASP A 218 56.61 -2.94 -41.47
N LEU A 219 55.51 -2.28 -41.85
CA LEU A 219 55.20 -1.97 -43.25
C LEU A 219 56.16 -0.91 -43.80
N SER A 220 56.44 0.16 -43.06
CA SER A 220 57.41 1.19 -43.45
C SER A 220 58.83 0.60 -43.59
N GLY A 221 59.26 -0.27 -42.66
CA GLY A 221 60.56 -0.93 -42.72
C GLY A 221 60.68 -1.89 -43.90
N LYS A 222 59.63 -2.65 -44.23
CA LYS A 222 59.58 -3.47 -45.45
C LYS A 222 59.63 -2.61 -46.72
N GLY A 223 58.91 -1.48 -46.73
CA GLY A 223 58.95 -0.52 -47.84
C GLY A 223 60.36 0.04 -48.05
N GLN A 224 61.01 0.49 -46.98
CA GLN A 224 62.39 1.00 -47.03
C GLN A 224 63.39 -0.07 -47.48
N GLY A 225 63.28 -1.31 -46.99
CA GLY A 225 64.15 -2.40 -47.46
C GLY A 225 64.00 -2.70 -48.95
N LEU A 226 62.77 -2.66 -49.47
CA LEU A 226 62.51 -2.79 -50.90
C LEU A 226 63.07 -1.61 -51.70
N GLU A 227 63.01 -0.40 -51.15
CA GLU A 227 63.51 0.83 -51.78
C GLU A 227 65.05 0.89 -51.78
N ASP A 228 65.70 0.43 -50.72
CA ASP A 228 67.16 0.24 -50.64
C ASP A 228 67.65 -0.85 -51.62
N GLU A 229 66.89 -1.93 -51.80
CA GLU A 229 67.19 -2.95 -52.82
C GLU A 229 67.03 -2.42 -54.24
N LEU A 230 65.99 -1.63 -54.50
CA LEU A 230 65.76 -1.00 -55.80
C LEU A 230 66.86 0.02 -56.14
N THR A 231 67.23 0.90 -55.20
CA THR A 231 68.29 1.90 -55.39
C THR A 231 69.68 1.24 -55.53
N ARG A 232 69.94 0.14 -54.81
CA ARG A 232 71.14 -0.69 -55.02
C ARG A 232 71.15 -1.37 -56.39
N ALA A 233 70.00 -1.87 -56.85
CA ALA A 233 69.88 -2.45 -58.18
C ALA A 233 70.04 -1.41 -59.30
N GLU A 234 69.59 -0.17 -59.11
CA GLU A 234 69.75 0.94 -60.07
C GLU A 234 71.19 1.46 -60.11
N SER A 235 71.84 1.63 -58.97
CA SER A 235 73.26 2.02 -58.89
C SER A 235 74.21 0.92 -59.39
N GLY A 236 73.82 -0.36 -59.29
CA GLY A 236 74.53 -1.48 -59.92
C GLY A 236 74.34 -1.56 -61.43
N ARG A 237 73.25 -1.00 -61.98
CA ARG A 237 72.96 -1.00 -63.43
C ARG A 237 73.65 0.12 -64.21
N SER A 238 74.04 1.22 -63.56
CA SER A 238 74.78 2.31 -64.22
C SER A 238 76.27 1.99 -64.46
N ASN A 239 76.78 0.85 -63.96
CA ASN A 239 78.19 0.47 -64.08
C ASN A 239 78.43 -0.89 -64.78
N GLY A 240 77.53 -1.33 -65.66
CA GLY A 240 77.71 -2.59 -66.39
C GLY A 240 76.97 -2.67 -67.72
N THR A 241 77.73 -2.66 -68.82
CA THR A 241 77.31 -3.06 -70.18
C THR A 241 76.63 -4.45 -70.14
N PRO A 242 75.53 -4.70 -70.88
CA PRO A 242 74.86 -5.99 -70.81
C PRO A 242 75.52 -7.00 -71.75
N ALA A 243 75.80 -8.20 -71.25
CA ALA A 243 76.07 -9.38 -72.06
C ALA A 243 75.21 -10.53 -71.53
N GLY A 244 74.45 -11.14 -72.45
CA GLY A 244 73.35 -12.05 -72.16
C GLY A 244 73.74 -13.45 -71.69
N GLY A 245 72.71 -14.20 -71.30
CA GLY A 245 72.80 -15.62 -70.95
C GLY A 245 71.45 -16.20 -70.56
N LEU A 246 70.85 -16.93 -71.50
CA LEU A 246 69.65 -17.76 -71.38
C LEU A 246 69.92 -19.03 -70.54
N ALA A 247 68.99 -19.42 -69.66
CA ALA A 247 68.64 -20.82 -69.28
C ALA A 247 67.48 -20.78 -68.26
N THR A 248 66.22 -21.01 -68.65
CA THR A 248 65.48 -22.30 -68.72
C THR A 248 65.18 -23.00 -67.38
N ALA A 249 63.91 -22.86 -66.98
CA ALA A 249 62.96 -23.90 -66.54
C ALA A 249 63.10 -24.63 -65.18
N GLY A 250 61.93 -24.83 -64.55
CA GLY A 250 61.64 -25.97 -63.66
C GLY A 250 61.06 -25.61 -62.30
N LEU A 251 59.77 -25.26 -62.19
CA LEU A 251 58.65 -26.12 -61.75
C LEU A 251 58.55 -26.40 -60.22
N SER A 252 57.33 -26.14 -59.70
CA SER A 252 56.54 -26.96 -58.76
C SER A 252 56.36 -26.52 -57.29
N GLY A 253 55.07 -26.53 -56.88
CA GLY A 253 54.54 -26.58 -55.51
C GLY A 253 54.10 -25.22 -54.95
N GLY A 254 52.82 -24.84 -54.80
CA GLY A 254 51.57 -25.61 -54.71
C GLY A 254 51.04 -25.63 -53.27
N TYR A 255 49.85 -25.02 -53.08
CA TYR A 255 48.95 -25.03 -51.91
C TYR A 255 49.12 -23.97 -50.80
N GLY A 256 48.18 -23.00 -50.78
CA GLY A 256 47.43 -22.66 -49.56
C GLY A 256 46.08 -23.39 -49.57
N PRO A 257 45.04 -22.96 -48.83
CA PRO A 257 45.00 -22.25 -47.54
C PRO A 257 44.14 -23.01 -46.50
N THR A 258 44.26 -22.76 -45.20
CA THR A 258 43.18 -23.08 -44.25
C THR A 258 43.17 -22.13 -43.07
N GLY A 259 42.09 -21.36 -42.95
CA GLY A 259 41.70 -20.73 -41.69
C GLY A 259 41.01 -21.73 -40.77
N ARG A 260 41.06 -21.47 -39.46
CA ARG A 260 39.95 -21.81 -38.55
C ARG A 260 39.97 -20.87 -37.35
N ASN A 261 38.95 -20.02 -37.36
CA ASN A 261 38.44 -19.21 -36.28
C ASN A 261 37.67 -20.14 -35.32
N THR A 262 37.89 -20.05 -34.02
CA THR A 262 37.00 -20.63 -33.00
C THR A 262 36.74 -19.60 -31.92
N LEU A 263 35.65 -18.85 -32.10
CA LEU A 263 34.81 -18.38 -31.02
C LEU A 263 34.14 -19.61 -30.38
N ASP A 264 34.13 -19.70 -29.05
CA ASP A 264 33.15 -20.50 -28.33
C ASP A 264 32.69 -19.77 -27.06
N GLY A 265 31.42 -19.98 -26.73
CA GLY A 265 30.52 -19.20 -25.89
C GLY A 265 29.23 -18.98 -26.69
N PRO A 266 28.04 -19.41 -26.22
CA PRO A 266 27.53 -19.11 -24.87
C PRO A 266 26.69 -20.21 -24.17
N GLY A 267 26.43 -20.00 -22.87
CA GLY A 267 25.13 -20.33 -22.24
C GLY A 267 25.00 -21.63 -21.44
N ARG A 268 25.02 -21.52 -20.11
CA ARG A 268 23.89 -21.79 -19.20
C ARG A 268 24.16 -21.18 -17.82
#